data_AF-A0A2R7RFE3-F1
#
_entry.id   AF-A0A2R7RFE3-F1
#
_cell.length_a   1.000
_cell.length_b   1.000
_cell.length_c   1.000
_cell.angle_alpha   90.00
_cell.angle_beta   90.00
_cell.angle_gamma   90.00
#
_symmetry.space_group_name_H-M   'P 1'
#
loop_
_entity.id
_entity.type
_entity.pdbx_description
1 polymer ?
#
loop_
_entity_poly.entity_id
_entity_poly.type
_entity_poly.pdbx_seq_one_letter_code
_entity_poly.pdbx_strand_id
1 'polypeptide(L)'
;MTNNLSVVINADAPQVWTMLREPAKVAQWHGWEADELAAEIHEIYFHKDVVEAPDHTSLTTHGGDVFDLKPVPGGTLVSVTRAALDHNSEWAAWDEDITQGWLTFLQQLRFALERHPHGKRHTLFFEFPGGKSSAIDKLGLSGVPAPGEPYELTLGTGEEISGKVWYRTNHQVGLTVHSYAEHGDGLLIVADQPVIDDVRPEGGSLVIVSTYDLGAHRLEAINSHWDGWRAENYPTSDALH
;
A
#
# COMPACT_ATOMS: atom_id res chain seq x y z
N MET A 1 17.65 6.68 -13.49
CA MET A 1 16.95 5.46 -13.97
C MET A 1 15.48 5.74 -13.78
N THR A 2 14.64 5.57 -14.80
CA THR A 2 13.19 5.80 -14.65
C THR A 2 12.62 4.73 -13.71
N ASN A 3 12.19 5.16 -12.52
CA ASN A 3 11.44 4.37 -11.53
C ASN A 3 10.08 4.00 -12.13
N ASN A 4 10.06 2.98 -12.99
CA ASN A 4 8.85 2.58 -13.70
C ASN A 4 8.00 1.69 -12.78
N LEU A 5 7.05 2.31 -12.10
CA LEU A 5 6.08 1.63 -11.25
C LEU A 5 4.92 1.18 -12.15
N SER A 6 4.71 -0.12 -12.29
CA SER A 6 3.58 -0.60 -13.11
C SER A 6 3.04 -1.95 -12.65
N VAL A 7 1.75 -2.14 -12.85
CA VAL A 7 1.02 -3.39 -12.58
C VAL A 7 -0.01 -3.63 -13.67
N VAL A 8 -0.22 -4.90 -14.04
CA VAL A 8 -1.40 -5.27 -14.84
C VAL A 8 -2.52 -5.60 -13.88
N ILE A 9 -3.64 -4.89 -14.03
CA ILE A 9 -4.87 -5.12 -13.26
C ILE A 9 -5.85 -5.87 -14.15
N ASN A 10 -6.39 -6.99 -13.66
CA ASN A 10 -7.46 -7.73 -14.34
C ASN A 10 -8.82 -7.01 -14.24
N ALA A 11 -8.89 -5.80 -14.80
CA ALA A 11 -10.04 -4.94 -14.94
C ALA A 11 -9.90 -4.13 -16.24
N ASP A 12 -11.02 -3.68 -16.82
CA ASP A 12 -10.98 -2.81 -17.98
C ASP A 12 -10.54 -1.38 -17.61
N ALA A 13 -10.06 -0.62 -18.61
CA ALA A 13 -9.55 0.73 -18.37
C ALA A 13 -10.63 1.68 -17.80
N PRO A 14 -11.91 1.63 -18.24
CA PRO A 14 -12.99 2.38 -17.60
C PRO A 14 -13.16 2.09 -16.11
N GLN A 15 -13.08 0.82 -15.67
CA GLN A 15 -13.17 0.45 -14.26
C GLN A 15 -11.99 1.03 -13.45
N VAL A 16 -10.78 0.95 -13.99
CA VAL A 16 -9.60 1.57 -13.35
C VAL A 16 -9.76 3.09 -13.27
N TRP A 17 -10.24 3.73 -14.34
CA TRP A 17 -10.48 5.17 -14.37
C TRP A 17 -11.47 5.60 -13.30
N THR A 18 -12.57 4.87 -13.13
CA THR A 18 -13.53 5.12 -12.05
C THR A 18 -12.87 5.07 -10.66
N MET A 19 -11.94 4.14 -10.43
CA MET A 19 -11.19 4.06 -9.16
C MET A 19 -10.26 5.24 -8.90
N LEU A 20 -9.84 5.97 -9.94
CA LEU A 20 -9.01 7.17 -9.84
C LEU A 20 -9.83 8.47 -9.70
N ARG A 21 -11.11 8.46 -10.11
CA ARG A 21 -11.92 9.68 -10.26
C ARG A 21 -13.13 9.78 -9.34
N GLU A 22 -13.50 8.71 -8.64
CA GLU A 22 -14.54 8.79 -7.61
C GLU A 22 -13.88 8.81 -6.21
N PRO A 23 -14.01 9.88 -5.40
CA PRO A 23 -13.34 9.98 -4.09
C PRO A 23 -13.60 8.80 -3.16
N ALA A 24 -14.85 8.31 -3.13
CA ALA A 24 -15.23 7.14 -2.33
C ALA A 24 -14.56 5.85 -2.83
N LYS A 25 -14.24 5.74 -4.12
CA LYS A 25 -13.49 4.62 -4.70
C LYS A 25 -11.99 4.77 -4.48
N VAL A 26 -11.45 6.00 -4.58
CA VAL A 26 -10.05 6.29 -4.22
C VAL A 26 -9.78 5.84 -2.78
N ALA A 27 -10.69 6.14 -1.85
CA ALA A 27 -10.60 5.72 -0.45
C ALA A 27 -10.60 4.18 -0.24
N GLN A 28 -10.99 3.38 -1.24
CA GLN A 28 -10.92 1.91 -1.16
C GLN A 28 -9.54 1.33 -1.51
N TRP A 29 -8.57 2.15 -1.92
CA TRP A 29 -7.23 1.65 -2.25
C TRP A 29 -6.08 2.61 -1.93
N HIS A 30 -6.31 3.92 -1.89
CA HIS A 30 -5.29 4.90 -1.56
C HIS A 30 -5.17 5.08 -0.05
N GLY A 31 -3.95 5.26 0.44
CA GLY A 31 -3.68 5.51 1.85
C GLY A 31 -4.21 4.42 2.79
N TRP A 32 -4.45 4.84 4.03
CA TRP A 32 -5.02 4.08 5.14
C TRP A 32 -6.02 4.97 5.89
N GLU A 33 -6.90 4.36 6.68
CA GLU A 33 -7.87 5.01 7.55
C GLU A 33 -7.13 5.93 8.55
N ALA A 34 -7.35 7.22 8.37
CA ALA A 34 -6.88 8.31 9.20
C ALA A 34 -7.83 9.50 9.00
N ASP A 35 -7.91 10.40 9.98
CA ASP A 35 -8.81 11.57 9.92
C ASP A 35 -8.51 12.47 8.69
N GLU A 36 -7.25 12.52 8.27
CA GLU A 36 -6.79 13.36 7.15
C GLU A 36 -6.91 12.69 5.77
N LEU A 37 -7.27 11.39 5.68
CA LEU A 37 -7.29 10.65 4.42
C LEU A 37 -8.16 11.32 3.35
N ALA A 38 -9.32 11.86 3.75
CA ALA A 38 -10.22 12.53 2.81
C ALA A 38 -9.60 13.82 2.24
N ALA A 39 -8.87 14.58 3.08
CA ALA A 39 -8.18 15.78 2.66
C ALA A 39 -6.99 15.44 1.75
N GLU A 40 -6.21 14.41 2.10
CA GLU A 40 -5.11 13.89 1.29
C GLU A 40 -5.59 13.45 -0.10
N ILE A 41 -6.66 12.65 -0.18
CA ILE A 41 -7.26 12.23 -1.45
C ILE A 41 -7.66 13.44 -2.29
N HIS A 42 -8.28 14.43 -1.68
CA HIS A 42 -8.68 15.64 -2.40
C HIS A 42 -7.45 16.40 -2.93
N GLU A 43 -6.42 16.57 -2.10
CA GLU A 43 -5.20 17.26 -2.48
C GLU A 43 -4.49 16.56 -3.65
N ILE A 44 -4.35 15.23 -3.60
CA ILE A 44 -3.59 14.49 -4.62
C ILE A 44 -4.38 14.35 -5.93
N TYR A 45 -5.65 13.94 -5.87
CA TYR A 45 -6.42 13.52 -7.06
C TYR A 45 -7.46 14.54 -7.52
N PHE A 46 -7.78 15.56 -6.73
CA PHE A 46 -8.88 16.49 -7.03
C PHE A 46 -8.51 17.97 -6.84
N HIS A 47 -7.24 18.28 -6.56
CA HIS A 47 -6.78 19.65 -6.55
C HIS A 47 -6.90 20.28 -7.95
N LYS A 48 -6.99 21.61 -8.01
CA LYS A 48 -7.32 22.39 -9.21
C LYS A 48 -6.32 22.26 -10.37
N ASP A 49 -5.11 21.77 -10.11
CA ASP A 49 -4.04 21.59 -11.10
C ASP A 49 -3.88 20.15 -11.58
N VAL A 50 -4.72 19.24 -11.09
CA VAL A 50 -4.85 17.88 -11.63
C VAL A 50 -5.32 17.96 -13.09
N VAL A 51 -4.67 17.20 -13.97
CA VAL A 51 -4.94 17.19 -15.41
C VAL A 51 -5.36 15.81 -15.86
N GLU A 52 -6.54 15.72 -16.48
CA GLU A 52 -7.07 14.50 -17.09
C GLU A 52 -6.85 14.52 -18.61
N ALA A 53 -6.35 13.42 -19.18
CA ALA A 53 -6.34 13.26 -20.63
C ALA A 53 -7.79 13.14 -21.17
N PRO A 54 -8.13 13.78 -22.30
CA PRO A 54 -9.49 13.78 -22.84
C PRO A 54 -10.06 12.39 -23.18
N ASP A 55 -9.19 11.39 -23.34
CA ASP A 55 -9.55 10.00 -23.65
C ASP A 55 -9.57 9.08 -22.41
N HIS A 56 -9.40 9.65 -21.20
CA HIS A 56 -9.36 8.93 -19.93
C HIS A 56 -8.27 7.85 -19.86
N THR A 57 -7.15 8.07 -20.55
CA THR A 57 -5.99 7.16 -20.51
C THR A 57 -4.86 7.65 -19.62
N SER A 58 -4.90 8.89 -19.14
CA SER A 58 -3.85 9.44 -18.30
C SER A 58 -4.40 10.47 -17.30
N LEU A 59 -3.82 10.49 -16.10
CA LEU A 59 -4.14 11.42 -15.02
C LEU A 59 -2.84 11.93 -14.41
N THR A 60 -2.57 13.23 -14.55
CA THR A 60 -1.52 13.91 -13.81
C THR A 60 -2.08 14.39 -12.48
N THR A 61 -1.57 13.84 -11.38
CA THR A 61 -1.97 14.20 -10.01
C THR A 61 -1.38 15.54 -9.61
N HIS A 62 -1.87 16.09 -8.49
CA HIS A 62 -1.13 17.13 -7.80
C HIS A 62 0.27 16.61 -7.43
N GLY A 63 1.27 17.47 -7.50
CA GLY A 63 2.69 17.07 -7.43
C GLY A 63 3.29 16.60 -8.77
N GLY A 64 2.47 16.38 -9.80
CA GLY A 64 2.93 16.16 -11.19
C GLY A 64 3.23 14.70 -11.57
N ASP A 65 2.96 13.73 -10.68
CA ASP A 65 3.04 12.32 -11.03
C ASP A 65 1.94 11.95 -12.02
N VAL A 66 2.21 11.01 -12.92
CA VAL A 66 1.30 10.66 -14.02
C VAL A 66 0.91 9.20 -13.94
N PHE A 67 -0.38 8.93 -13.75
CA PHE A 67 -0.98 7.63 -14.00
C PHE A 67 -1.25 7.47 -15.49
N ASP A 68 -0.77 6.38 -16.09
CA ASP A 68 -1.09 6.00 -17.46
C ASP A 68 -1.81 4.65 -17.49
N LEU A 69 -2.92 4.59 -18.23
CA LEU A 69 -3.77 3.43 -18.41
C LEU A 69 -3.68 2.92 -19.84
N LYS A 70 -3.16 1.70 -20.00
CA LYS A 70 -3.04 1.05 -21.31
C LYS A 70 -3.77 -0.29 -21.32
N PRO A 71 -4.84 -0.46 -22.11
CA PRO A 71 -5.45 -1.76 -22.33
C PRO A 71 -4.42 -2.77 -22.87
N VAL A 72 -4.38 -3.96 -22.28
CA VAL A 72 -3.49 -5.06 -22.64
C VAL A 72 -4.23 -6.41 -22.57
N PRO A 73 -3.71 -7.49 -23.17
CA PRO A 73 -4.26 -8.82 -22.91
C PRO A 73 -4.27 -9.11 -21.40
N GLY A 74 -5.43 -9.48 -20.85
CA GLY A 74 -5.59 -9.77 -19.42
C GLY A 74 -6.01 -8.57 -18.55
N GLY A 75 -6.25 -7.38 -19.12
CA GLY A 75 -6.83 -6.24 -18.41
C GLY A 75 -6.20 -4.91 -18.81
N THR A 76 -5.74 -4.14 -17.83
CA THR A 76 -5.17 -2.80 -18.03
C THR A 76 -3.80 -2.71 -17.36
N LEU A 77 -2.78 -2.34 -18.11
CA LEU A 77 -1.49 -1.94 -17.56
C LEU A 77 -1.65 -0.54 -16.98
N VAL A 78 -1.48 -0.42 -15.68
CA VAL A 78 -1.46 0.84 -14.94
C VAL A 78 -0.02 1.15 -14.60
N SER A 79 0.47 2.31 -14.99
CA SER A 79 1.80 2.79 -14.68
C SER A 79 1.75 4.12 -13.95
N VAL A 80 2.70 4.36 -13.05
CA VAL A 80 2.94 5.68 -12.45
C VAL A 80 4.32 6.16 -12.87
N THR A 81 4.37 7.30 -13.54
CA THR A 81 5.60 8.03 -13.84
C THR A 81 5.76 9.17 -12.84
N ARG A 82 6.85 9.13 -12.07
CA ARG A 82 7.19 10.17 -11.10
C ARG A 82 7.47 11.50 -11.78
N ALA A 83 7.04 12.60 -11.19
CA ALA A 83 7.45 13.94 -11.60
C ALA A 83 8.98 14.09 -11.58
N ALA A 84 9.52 15.01 -12.39
CA ALA A 84 10.96 15.24 -12.40
C ALA A 84 11.43 15.72 -11.02
N LEU A 85 12.38 14.99 -10.44
CA LEU A 85 12.95 15.31 -9.14
C LEU A 85 13.65 16.69 -9.17
N ASP A 86 13.17 17.62 -8.36
CA ASP A 86 13.92 18.84 -8.06
C ASP A 86 14.89 18.56 -6.91
N HIS A 87 16.17 18.39 -7.25
CA HIS A 87 17.23 18.12 -6.28
C HIS A 87 17.47 19.25 -5.26
N ASN A 88 16.93 20.45 -5.49
CA ASN A 88 17.04 21.57 -4.54
C ASN A 88 15.83 21.67 -3.61
N SER A 89 14.82 20.83 -3.82
CA SER A 89 13.63 20.77 -2.97
C SER A 89 13.93 20.02 -1.67
N GLU A 90 13.28 20.42 -0.58
CA GLU A 90 13.28 19.64 0.67
C GLU A 90 12.70 18.22 0.49
N TRP A 91 11.87 18.04 -0.55
CA TRP A 91 11.30 16.77 -0.94
C TRP A 91 12.29 15.83 -1.64
N ALA A 92 13.50 16.31 -1.99
CA ALA A 92 14.48 15.50 -2.69
C ALA A 92 14.93 14.28 -1.88
N ALA A 93 15.02 14.41 -0.55
CA ALA A 93 15.36 13.31 0.36
C ALA A 93 14.25 12.25 0.46
N TRP A 94 13.01 12.61 0.08
CA TRP A 94 11.82 11.76 0.18
C TRP A 94 11.51 11.00 -1.12
N ASP A 95 12.24 11.23 -2.21
CA ASP A 95 11.88 10.70 -3.54
C ASP A 95 11.75 9.17 -3.57
N GLU A 96 12.65 8.45 -2.92
CA GLU A 96 12.59 6.99 -2.82
C GLU A 96 11.41 6.54 -1.94
N ASP A 97 11.16 7.22 -0.82
CA ASP A 97 10.04 6.92 0.08
C ASP A 97 8.70 7.08 -0.64
N ILE A 98 8.53 8.18 -1.38
CA ILE A 98 7.33 8.43 -2.17
C ILE A 98 7.22 7.42 -3.33
N THR A 99 8.33 7.06 -3.97
CA THR A 99 8.34 6.01 -5.02
C THR A 99 7.84 4.66 -4.45
N GLN A 100 8.29 4.27 -3.26
CA GLN A 100 7.82 3.06 -2.58
C GLN A 100 6.34 3.18 -2.14
N GLY A 101 5.90 4.36 -1.73
CA GLY A 101 4.50 4.67 -1.44
C GLY A 101 3.60 4.44 -2.66
N TRP A 102 3.99 4.95 -3.83
CA TRP A 102 3.24 4.72 -5.07
C TRP A 102 3.17 3.24 -5.48
N LEU A 103 4.24 2.47 -5.28
CA LEU A 103 4.19 1.02 -5.49
C LEU A 103 3.16 0.36 -4.59
N THR A 104 3.15 0.72 -3.30
CA THR A 104 2.17 0.23 -2.32
C THR A 104 0.76 0.53 -2.80
N PHE A 105 0.48 1.78 -3.17
CA PHE A 105 -0.84 2.20 -3.62
C PHE A 105 -1.28 1.52 -4.92
N LEU A 106 -0.38 1.30 -5.88
CA LEU A 106 -0.68 0.53 -7.09
C LEU A 106 -1.08 -0.92 -6.79
N GLN A 107 -0.39 -1.56 -5.83
CA GLN A 107 -0.71 -2.92 -5.43
C GLN A 107 -2.04 -2.99 -4.67
N GLN A 108 -2.37 -1.98 -3.86
CA GLN A 108 -3.69 -1.86 -3.22
C GLN A 108 -4.80 -1.63 -4.25
N LEU A 109 -4.59 -0.77 -5.26
CA LEU A 109 -5.54 -0.52 -6.35
C LEU A 109 -5.84 -1.81 -7.11
N ARG A 110 -4.79 -2.53 -7.49
CA ARG A 110 -4.91 -3.84 -8.15
C ARG A 110 -5.69 -4.81 -7.28
N PHE A 111 -5.38 -4.89 -5.98
CA PHE A 111 -6.05 -5.80 -5.07
C PHE A 111 -7.54 -5.48 -4.92
N ALA A 112 -7.87 -4.20 -4.70
CA ALA A 112 -9.25 -3.75 -4.57
C ALA A 112 -10.07 -4.09 -5.82
N LEU A 113 -9.55 -3.84 -7.02
CA LEU A 113 -10.24 -4.16 -8.27
C LEU A 113 -10.38 -5.67 -8.53
N GLU A 114 -9.32 -6.45 -8.30
CA GLU A 114 -9.31 -7.87 -8.63
C GLU A 114 -10.04 -8.74 -7.59
N ARG A 115 -10.09 -8.31 -6.32
CA ARG A 115 -10.62 -9.13 -5.22
C ARG A 115 -11.86 -8.54 -4.56
N HIS A 116 -11.98 -7.22 -4.49
CA HIS A 116 -13.02 -6.52 -3.72
C HIS A 116 -13.64 -5.33 -4.45
N PRO A 117 -14.13 -5.47 -5.70
CA PRO A 117 -14.67 -4.33 -6.47
C PRO A 117 -15.90 -3.68 -5.81
N HIS A 118 -16.51 -4.37 -4.84
CA HIS A 118 -17.68 -3.94 -4.09
C HIS A 118 -17.53 -4.06 -2.56
N GLY A 119 -16.38 -4.56 -2.07
CA GLY A 119 -16.14 -4.74 -0.64
C GLY A 119 -15.85 -3.41 0.05
N LYS A 120 -16.15 -3.31 1.34
CA LYS A 120 -15.78 -2.16 2.16
C LYS A 120 -14.43 -2.42 2.81
N ARG A 121 -13.42 -1.62 2.44
CA ARG A 121 -12.08 -1.69 3.03
C ARG A 121 -12.05 -1.01 4.40
N HIS A 122 -11.43 -1.67 5.36
CA HIS A 122 -10.93 -1.12 6.62
C HIS A 122 -9.43 -1.35 6.70
N THR A 123 -8.66 -0.43 7.26
CA THR A 123 -7.20 -0.58 7.31
C THR A 123 -6.65 -0.32 8.70
N LEU A 124 -5.70 -1.15 9.11
CA LEU A 124 -4.83 -0.86 10.25
C LEU A 124 -3.46 -0.45 9.71
N PHE A 125 -2.88 0.59 10.29
CA PHE A 125 -1.60 1.16 9.90
C PHE A 125 -0.65 1.15 11.08
N PHE A 126 0.57 0.66 10.85
CA PHE A 126 1.62 0.68 11.85
C PHE A 126 2.93 1.13 11.22
N GLU A 127 3.61 2.06 11.87
CA GLU A 127 4.95 2.49 11.52
C GLU A 127 5.90 2.14 12.66
N PHE A 128 7.09 1.67 12.30
CA PHE A 128 8.09 1.21 13.23
C PHE A 128 9.44 1.86 12.91
N PRO A 129 10.21 2.30 13.92
CA PRO A 129 11.55 2.79 13.69
C PRO A 129 12.44 1.67 13.13
N GLY A 130 13.44 2.08 12.38
CA GLY A 130 14.47 1.19 11.85
C GLY A 130 15.33 0.57 12.95
N GLY A 131 16.27 -0.27 12.52
CA GLY A 131 17.21 -0.91 13.43
C GLY A 131 18.03 -2.00 12.74
N LYS A 132 18.60 -2.91 13.54
CA LYS A 132 19.52 -3.94 13.03
C LYS A 132 18.87 -4.98 12.10
N SER A 133 17.55 -5.12 12.12
CA SER A 133 16.78 -6.03 11.26
C SER A 133 15.49 -5.36 10.79
N SER A 134 15.08 -5.66 9.56
CA SER A 134 13.85 -5.14 8.96
C SER A 134 12.61 -5.72 9.63
N ALA A 135 11.46 -5.06 9.51
CA ALA A 135 10.20 -5.65 9.94
C ALA A 135 9.87 -6.92 9.14
N ILE A 136 10.24 -6.98 7.86
CA ILE A 136 10.11 -8.17 7.00
C ILE A 136 10.79 -9.37 7.67
N ASP A 137 12.02 -9.20 8.19
CA ASP A 137 12.75 -10.27 8.88
C ASP A 137 12.12 -10.62 10.22
N LYS A 138 11.78 -9.62 11.04
CA LYS A 138 11.20 -9.83 12.38
C LYS A 138 9.82 -10.51 12.34
N LEU A 139 9.08 -10.30 11.25
CA LEU A 139 7.78 -10.92 11.01
C LEU A 139 7.89 -12.31 10.36
N GLY A 140 9.09 -12.77 10.03
CA GLY A 140 9.33 -14.08 9.41
C GLY A 140 9.01 -14.14 7.91
N LEU A 141 9.04 -12.99 7.22
CA LEU A 141 8.58 -12.88 5.83
C LEU A 141 9.68 -13.00 4.77
N SER A 142 10.96 -13.03 5.16
CA SER A 142 12.09 -13.08 4.21
C SER A 142 12.09 -14.35 3.35
N GLY A 143 11.52 -15.43 3.89
CA GLY A 143 11.47 -16.77 3.28
C GLY A 143 10.18 -17.10 2.54
N VAL A 144 9.25 -16.15 2.36
CA VAL A 144 8.00 -16.45 1.64
C VAL A 144 8.26 -16.88 0.19
N PRO A 145 7.41 -17.75 -0.39
CA PRO A 145 7.52 -18.21 -1.76
C PRO A 145 7.47 -17.12 -2.84
N ALA A 146 7.53 -17.52 -4.10
CA ALA A 146 7.38 -16.61 -5.22
C ALA A 146 5.96 -16.01 -5.30
N PRO A 147 5.77 -14.81 -5.88
CA PRO A 147 4.43 -14.24 -6.11
C PRO A 147 3.49 -15.23 -6.82
N GLY A 148 2.26 -15.33 -6.32
CA GLY A 148 1.22 -16.26 -6.78
C GLY A 148 1.19 -17.62 -6.06
N GLU A 149 2.31 -18.01 -5.43
CA GLU A 149 2.40 -19.27 -4.68
C GLU A 149 1.71 -19.16 -3.30
N PRO A 150 1.15 -20.27 -2.79
CA PRO A 150 0.54 -20.30 -1.48
C PRO A 150 1.58 -20.26 -0.36
N TYR A 151 1.17 -19.78 0.81
CA TYR A 151 1.96 -19.83 2.03
C TYR A 151 1.07 -20.10 3.25
N GLU A 152 1.70 -20.59 4.32
CA GLU A 152 1.13 -20.72 5.66
C GLU A 152 2.28 -20.50 6.65
N LEU A 153 2.13 -19.57 7.60
CA LEU A 153 3.15 -19.24 8.59
C LEU A 153 2.54 -18.60 9.84
N THR A 154 3.32 -18.58 10.92
CA THR A 154 3.04 -17.77 12.11
C THR A 154 3.87 -16.48 12.02
N LEU A 155 3.22 -15.33 12.03
CA LEU A 155 3.89 -14.03 12.06
C LEU A 155 4.66 -13.84 13.36
N GLY A 156 5.62 -12.91 13.35
CA GLY A 156 6.26 -12.42 14.58
C GLY A 156 5.27 -11.91 15.63
N THR A 157 4.06 -11.50 15.22
CA THR A 157 2.94 -11.10 16.10
C THR A 157 2.30 -12.29 16.85
N GLY A 158 2.67 -13.53 16.50
CA GLY A 158 2.02 -14.76 16.97
C GLY A 158 0.77 -15.16 16.18
N GLU A 159 0.34 -14.36 15.20
CA GLU A 159 -0.82 -14.67 14.37
C GLU A 159 -0.50 -15.75 13.33
N GLU A 160 -1.35 -16.77 13.24
CA GLU A 160 -1.30 -17.76 12.16
C GLU A 160 -2.01 -17.20 10.92
N ILE A 161 -1.28 -17.07 9.81
CA ILE A 161 -1.81 -16.53 8.55
C ILE A 161 -1.54 -17.49 7.39
N SER A 162 -2.46 -17.51 6.44
CA SER A 162 -2.34 -18.25 5.18
C SER A 162 -2.97 -17.48 4.03
N GLY A 163 -2.49 -17.78 2.83
CA GLY A 163 -2.97 -17.15 1.60
C GLY A 163 -1.97 -17.33 0.47
N LYS A 164 -1.79 -16.29 -0.35
CA LYS A 164 -0.83 -16.28 -1.45
C LYS A 164 0.08 -15.07 -1.38
N VAL A 165 1.30 -15.21 -1.84
CA VAL A 165 2.20 -14.07 -2.01
C VAL A 165 1.64 -13.18 -3.13
N TRP A 166 1.26 -11.94 -2.80
CA TRP A 166 0.65 -11.00 -3.73
C TRP A 166 1.70 -10.34 -4.63
N TYR A 167 2.77 -9.82 -4.02
CA TYR A 167 3.95 -9.30 -4.69
C TYR A 167 5.14 -9.30 -3.73
N ARG A 168 6.34 -9.19 -4.30
CA ARG A 168 7.58 -9.02 -3.55
C ARG A 168 8.56 -8.15 -4.32
N THR A 169 9.21 -7.24 -3.63
CA THR A 169 10.37 -6.48 -4.10
C THR A 169 11.51 -6.61 -3.11
N ASN A 170 12.58 -5.82 -3.29
CA ASN A 170 13.65 -5.72 -2.31
C ASN A 170 13.23 -4.96 -1.05
N HIS A 171 12.17 -4.15 -1.12
CA HIS A 171 11.74 -3.25 -0.05
C HIS A 171 10.36 -3.58 0.48
N GLN A 172 9.57 -4.43 -0.19
CA GLN A 172 8.19 -4.68 0.20
C GLN A 172 7.79 -6.13 -0.03
N VAL A 173 6.95 -6.64 0.86
CA VAL A 173 6.25 -7.92 0.72
C VAL A 173 4.76 -7.66 0.88
N GLY A 174 3.96 -8.08 -0.09
CA GLY A 174 2.50 -8.11 -0.01
C GLY A 174 1.99 -9.54 0.02
N LEU A 175 1.08 -9.85 0.94
CA LEU A 175 0.47 -11.16 1.12
C LEU A 175 -1.05 -11.03 1.11
N THR A 176 -1.74 -11.89 0.36
CA THR A 176 -3.17 -12.07 0.57
C THR A 176 -3.36 -12.90 1.85
N VAL A 177 -4.34 -12.55 2.69
CA VAL A 177 -4.56 -13.21 3.98
C VAL A 177 -6.00 -13.67 4.09
N HIS A 178 -6.24 -14.98 4.14
CA HIS A 178 -7.59 -15.55 4.14
C HIS A 178 -8.46 -15.08 5.32
N SER A 179 -7.87 -14.88 6.50
CA SER A 179 -8.60 -14.48 7.72
C SER A 179 -8.99 -13.01 7.77
N TYR A 180 -8.46 -12.17 6.86
CA TYR A 180 -8.63 -10.71 6.87
C TYR A 180 -9.86 -10.21 6.09
N ALA A 181 -10.70 -11.12 5.57
CA ALA A 181 -11.96 -10.76 4.95
C ALA A 181 -13.07 -11.72 5.37
N GLU A 182 -14.33 -11.26 5.37
CA GLU A 182 -15.48 -12.16 5.54
C GLU A 182 -15.65 -13.08 4.31
N HIS A 183 -15.38 -12.54 3.12
CA HIS A 183 -15.38 -13.26 1.85
C HIS A 183 -14.13 -12.93 1.04
N GLY A 184 -13.39 -13.94 0.60
CA GLY A 184 -12.12 -13.75 -0.12
C GLY A 184 -10.93 -13.61 0.83
N ASP A 185 -10.00 -12.72 0.48
CA ASP A 185 -8.75 -12.50 1.23
C ASP A 185 -8.65 -11.02 1.62
N GLY A 186 -8.02 -10.67 2.74
CA GLY A 186 -7.48 -9.32 2.93
C GLY A 186 -6.07 -9.20 2.36
N LEU A 187 -5.42 -8.06 2.61
CA LEU A 187 -4.07 -7.77 2.13
C LEU A 187 -3.20 -7.26 3.28
N LEU A 188 -2.07 -7.93 3.52
CA LEU A 188 -1.00 -7.47 4.40
C LEU A 188 0.14 -6.95 3.52
N ILE A 189 0.56 -5.70 3.74
CA ILE A 189 1.77 -5.13 3.14
C ILE A 189 2.74 -4.79 4.25
N VAL A 190 3.99 -5.24 4.11
CA VAL A 190 5.12 -4.84 4.95
C VAL A 190 6.17 -4.21 4.04
N ALA A 191 6.52 -2.97 4.31
CA ALA A 191 7.45 -2.17 3.52
C ALA A 191 8.59 -1.63 4.41
N ASP A 192 9.82 -1.70 3.91
CA ASP A 192 10.93 -0.95 4.46
C ASP A 192 10.82 0.50 4.01
N GLN A 193 11.06 1.43 4.94
CA GLN A 193 11.15 2.84 4.64
C GLN A 193 12.62 3.26 4.59
N PRO A 194 13.06 4.00 3.56
CA PRO A 194 14.45 4.40 3.39
C PRO A 194 14.94 5.32 4.51
N VAL A 195 16.25 5.39 4.67
CA VAL A 195 16.91 6.37 5.54
C VAL A 195 16.65 7.78 4.99
N ILE A 196 16.25 8.68 5.87
CA ILE A 196 16.17 10.11 5.61
C ILE A 196 16.98 10.80 6.69
N ASP A 197 18.03 11.51 6.29
CA ASP A 197 18.94 12.18 7.22
C ASP A 197 18.15 13.10 8.18
N ASP A 198 18.54 13.09 9.45
CA ASP A 198 17.95 13.85 10.56
C ASP A 198 16.47 13.55 10.91
N VAL A 199 15.70 12.92 10.03
CA VAL A 199 14.28 12.56 10.25
C VAL A 199 14.13 11.09 10.64
N ARG A 200 14.73 10.21 9.85
CA ARG A 200 14.66 8.75 9.98
C ARG A 200 16.04 8.14 9.70
N PRO A 201 17.03 8.39 10.60
CA PRO A 201 18.44 8.07 10.34
C PRO A 201 18.74 6.57 10.27
N GLU A 202 17.88 5.73 10.87
CA GLU A 202 18.01 4.27 10.83
C GLU A 202 17.04 3.61 9.84
N GLY A 203 16.34 4.40 9.02
CA GLY A 203 15.21 3.91 8.22
C GLY A 203 14.01 3.55 9.09
N GLY A 204 13.07 2.83 8.51
CA GLY A 204 11.85 2.43 9.21
C GLY A 204 11.17 1.25 8.55
N SER A 205 10.00 0.90 9.06
CA SER A 205 9.12 -0.04 8.41
C SER A 205 7.69 0.39 8.58
N LEU A 206 6.88 0.13 7.56
CA LEU A 206 5.47 0.42 7.50
C LEU A 206 4.72 -0.89 7.26
N VAL A 207 3.63 -1.06 7.98
CA VAL A 207 2.71 -2.19 7.84
C VAL A 207 1.32 -1.66 7.58
N ILE A 208 0.70 -2.13 6.50
CA ILE A 208 -0.70 -1.88 6.20
C ILE A 208 -1.43 -3.22 6.19
N VAL A 209 -2.46 -3.30 7.03
CA VAL A 209 -3.40 -4.43 7.05
C VAL A 209 -4.73 -3.95 6.47
N SER A 210 -5.01 -4.32 5.22
CA SER A 210 -6.31 -4.08 4.59
C SER A 210 -7.24 -5.26 4.81
N THR A 211 -8.33 -5.02 5.53
CA THR A 211 -9.42 -5.98 5.77
C THR A 211 -10.67 -5.58 5.00
N TYR A 212 -11.54 -6.56 4.72
CA TYR A 212 -12.74 -6.33 3.91
C TYR A 212 -13.97 -6.95 4.56
N ASP A 213 -14.99 -6.11 4.78
CA ASP A 213 -16.30 -6.49 5.34
C ASP A 213 -16.20 -7.23 6.69
N LEU A 214 -15.08 -7.07 7.41
CA LEU A 214 -14.81 -7.77 8.65
C LEU A 214 -15.59 -7.15 9.82
N GLY A 215 -16.19 -7.98 10.67
CA GLY A 215 -16.87 -7.51 11.88
C GLY A 215 -15.89 -6.94 12.92
N ALA A 216 -16.34 -5.92 13.67
CA ALA A 216 -15.52 -5.15 14.62
C ALA A 216 -14.70 -6.00 15.62
N HIS A 217 -15.27 -7.10 16.13
CA HIS A 217 -14.54 -8.00 17.05
C HIS A 217 -13.29 -8.62 16.41
N ARG A 218 -13.36 -9.01 15.13
CA ARG A 218 -12.19 -9.59 14.45
C ARG A 218 -11.17 -8.50 14.12
N LEU A 219 -11.63 -7.31 13.75
CA LEU A 219 -10.75 -6.18 13.49
C LEU A 219 -9.96 -5.80 14.75
N GLU A 220 -10.64 -5.73 15.91
CA GLU A 220 -10.02 -5.48 17.22
C GLU A 220 -9.00 -6.55 17.59
N ALA A 221 -9.28 -7.82 17.29
CA ALA A 221 -8.35 -8.92 17.54
C ALA A 221 -7.07 -8.78 16.71
N ILE A 222 -7.20 -8.48 15.41
CA ILE A 222 -6.05 -8.22 14.53
C ILE A 222 -5.26 -7.03 15.08
N ASN A 223 -5.93 -5.91 15.39
CA ASN A 223 -5.29 -4.73 15.96
C ASN A 223 -4.51 -5.06 17.24
N SER A 224 -5.10 -5.83 18.14
CA SER A 224 -4.47 -6.25 19.41
C SER A 224 -3.20 -7.08 19.20
N HIS A 225 -3.14 -7.95 18.18
CA HIS A 225 -1.93 -8.71 17.85
C HIS A 225 -0.79 -7.80 17.40
N TRP A 226 -1.10 -6.84 16.54
CA TRP A 226 -0.11 -5.87 16.03
C TRP A 226 0.33 -4.88 17.11
N ASP A 227 -0.58 -4.40 17.96
CA ASP A 227 -0.27 -3.53 19.10
C ASP A 227 0.62 -4.24 20.13
N GLY A 228 0.32 -5.50 20.45
CA GLY A 228 1.15 -6.31 21.34
C GLY A 228 2.56 -6.49 20.79
N TRP A 229 2.67 -6.83 19.51
CA TRP A 229 3.96 -6.95 18.83
C TRP A 229 4.75 -5.64 18.81
N ARG A 230 4.08 -4.50 18.55
CA ARG A 230 4.70 -3.17 18.65
C ARG A 230 5.26 -2.95 20.06
N ALA A 231 4.44 -3.14 21.08
CA ALA A 231 4.84 -2.88 22.46
C ALA A 231 6.05 -3.72 22.90
N GLU A 232 6.15 -4.96 22.42
CA GLU A 232 7.28 -5.85 22.71
C GLU A 232 8.56 -5.47 21.94
N ASN A 233 8.44 -5.10 20.67
CA ASN A 233 9.61 -4.87 19.79
C ASN A 233 10.06 -3.41 19.75
N TYR A 234 9.17 -2.50 20.12
CA TYR A 234 9.33 -1.05 20.03
C TYR A 234 8.70 -0.36 21.26
N PRO A 235 9.17 -0.66 22.48
CA PRO A 235 8.54 -0.18 23.72
C PRO A 235 8.60 1.34 23.91
N THR A 236 9.40 2.04 23.12
CA THR A 236 9.56 3.50 23.15
C THR A 236 8.81 4.21 22.01
N SER A 237 8.16 3.48 21.10
CA SER A 237 7.32 4.09 20.06
C SER A 237 5.90 4.31 20.60
N ASP A 238 5.35 5.50 20.36
CA ASP A 238 3.96 5.80 20.69
C ASP A 238 3.00 4.92 19.87
N ALA A 239 1.80 4.70 20.39
CA ALA A 239 0.72 4.12 19.59
C ALA A 239 0.33 5.13 18.52
N LEU A 240 0.34 4.71 17.25
CA LEU A 240 -0.26 5.48 16.17
C LEU A 240 -1.77 5.25 16.26
N HIS A 241 -2.52 6.35 16.37
CA HIS A 241 -3.98 6.36 16.41
C HIS A 241 -4.55 6.76 15.05
#